data_AF-A0A956RZF0-F1
#
_entry.id   AF-A0A956RZF0-F1
#
_cell.length_a   1.000
_cell.length_b   1.000
_cell.length_c   1.000
_cell.angle_alpha   90.00
_cell.angle_beta   90.00
_cell.angle_gamma   90.00
#
_symmetry.space_group_name_H-M   'P 1'
#
loop_
_entity.id
_entity.type
_entity.pdbx_description
1 polymer ?
#
loop_
_entity_poly.entity_id
_entity_poly.type
_entity_poly.pdbx_seq_one_letter_code
_entity_poly.pdbx_strand_id
1 'polypeptide(L)'
;RVETRIGHFVVRAWVTEGLHPGVVACSHHMGRWRLDGPGQRAAMATVSLGGGGSARSLRQTGTPGPFDSDDPDTRRIWWTDAGVHQNLTFGVQPDPVSGAHCWHQAVRVRRAEPEDRYGDVHVDLERSRAVFDEWLALARPASRHSPDGTRRPHWLLRPVRPEREAYRLAEEER
;
A
#
# COMPACT_ATOMS: atom_id res chain seq x y z
N ARG A 1 -0.95 -16.47 -3.49
CA ARG A 1 -1.70 -15.29 -2.99
C ARG A 1 -1.33 -15.03 -1.55
N VAL A 2 -1.21 -13.75 -1.19
CA VAL A 2 -1.26 -13.27 0.19
C VAL A 2 -2.59 -12.52 0.32
N GLU A 3 -3.51 -13.10 1.09
CA GLU A 3 -4.86 -12.57 1.30
C GLU A 3 -4.91 -11.74 2.59
N THR A 4 -5.54 -10.57 2.50
CA THR A 4 -5.75 -9.62 3.60
C THR A 4 -7.26 -9.46 3.84
N ARG A 5 -7.63 -8.61 4.80
CA ARG A 5 -9.04 -8.28 5.08
C ARG A 5 -9.78 -7.66 3.90
N ILE A 6 -9.07 -6.97 3.01
CA ILE A 6 -9.67 -6.11 1.98
C ILE A 6 -9.34 -6.56 0.55
N GLY A 7 -8.57 -7.63 0.39
CA GLY A 7 -8.06 -8.01 -0.92
C GLY A 7 -6.97 -9.06 -0.88
N HIS A 8 -6.16 -9.11 -1.94
CA HIS A 8 -4.99 -9.96 -2.01
C HIS A 8 -3.98 -9.46 -3.05
N PHE A 9 -2.76 -9.92 -2.94
CA PHE A 9 -1.74 -9.77 -3.97
C PHE A 9 -1.06 -11.09 -4.30
N VAL A 10 -0.48 -11.18 -5.50
CA VAL A 10 0.20 -12.37 -6.00
C VAL A 10 1.70 -12.10 -6.10
N VAL A 11 2.49 -12.83 -5.31
CA VAL A 11 3.94 -12.71 -5.24
C VAL A 11 4.58 -14.10 -5.19
N ARG A 12 5.87 -14.18 -5.53
CA ARG A 12 6.68 -15.39 -5.37
C ARG A 12 6.97 -15.66 -3.90
N ALA A 13 6.93 -16.92 -3.51
CA ALA A 13 7.30 -17.36 -2.17
C ALA A 13 8.78 -17.76 -2.11
N TRP A 14 9.49 -17.31 -1.08
CA TRP A 14 10.82 -17.77 -0.73
C TRP A 14 10.73 -18.51 0.61
N VAL A 15 10.99 -19.82 0.59
CA VAL A 15 10.93 -20.66 1.79
C VAL A 15 12.28 -20.63 2.49
N THR A 16 12.28 -20.36 3.78
CA THR A 16 13.50 -20.21 4.59
C THR A 16 13.23 -20.59 6.04
N GLU A 17 14.23 -21.17 6.70
CA GLU A 17 14.24 -21.46 8.14
C GLU A 17 14.50 -20.21 9.01
N GLY A 18 14.79 -19.07 8.38
CA GLY A 18 15.10 -17.81 9.07
C GLY A 18 13.90 -17.04 9.62
N LEU A 19 12.68 -17.61 9.57
CA LEU A 19 11.44 -16.98 10.03
C LEU A 19 10.75 -17.86 11.07
N HIS A 20 10.18 -17.23 12.10
CA HIS A 20 9.38 -17.95 13.09
C HIS A 20 8.15 -18.61 12.41
N PRO A 21 7.81 -19.87 12.74
CA PRO A 21 6.61 -20.52 12.22
C PRO A 21 5.35 -19.66 12.39
N GLY A 22 4.56 -19.51 11.32
CA GLY A 22 3.36 -18.68 11.31
C GLY A 22 3.59 -17.19 10.99
N VAL A 23 4.84 -16.76 10.82
CA VAL A 23 5.18 -15.40 10.38
C VAL A 23 5.58 -15.41 8.91
N VAL A 24 5.09 -14.42 8.17
CA VAL A 24 5.55 -14.13 6.80
C VAL A 24 6.15 -12.73 6.75
N ALA A 25 7.28 -12.61 6.06
CA ALA A 25 7.96 -11.34 5.87
C ALA A 25 7.88 -10.92 4.40
N CYS A 26 7.44 -9.68 4.14
CA CYS A 26 7.40 -9.12 2.80
C CYS A 26 7.79 -7.64 2.83
N SER A 27 8.80 -7.27 2.04
CA SER A 27 9.32 -5.90 2.00
C SER A 27 8.33 -4.96 1.32
N HIS A 28 8.10 -3.80 1.93
CA HIS A 28 7.24 -2.74 1.38
C HIS A 28 7.99 -1.74 0.48
N HIS A 29 9.30 -1.93 0.28
CA HIS A 29 10.12 -0.99 -0.50
C HIS A 29 10.08 -1.25 -2.02
N MET A 30 9.50 -2.38 -2.43
CA MET A 30 9.38 -2.80 -3.82
C MET A 30 7.94 -2.66 -4.33
N GLY A 31 7.76 -2.85 -5.63
CA GLY A 31 6.46 -2.78 -6.30
C GLY A 31 6.11 -1.40 -6.84
N ARG A 32 7.09 -0.56 -7.17
CA ARG A 32 6.77 0.73 -7.80
C ARG A 32 6.09 0.48 -9.15
N TRP A 33 5.03 1.23 -9.42
CA TRP A 33 4.21 1.03 -10.61
C TRP A 33 3.79 2.36 -11.22
N ARG A 34 3.59 2.35 -12.54
CA ARG A 34 3.07 3.48 -13.31
C ARG A 34 1.97 3.00 -14.25
N LEU A 35 1.06 3.90 -14.59
CA LEU A 35 0.20 3.72 -15.76
C LEU A 35 1.03 3.85 -17.05
N ASP A 36 0.40 3.62 -18.19
CA ASP A 36 1.03 3.97 -19.46
C ASP A 36 1.32 5.48 -19.53
N GLY A 37 2.42 5.87 -20.19
CA GLY A 37 2.93 7.24 -20.22
C GLY A 37 4.15 7.51 -19.33
N PRO A 38 4.38 8.77 -18.90
CA PRO A 38 5.61 9.18 -18.21
C PRO A 38 5.85 8.42 -16.90
N GLY A 39 7.10 8.07 -16.61
CA GLY A 39 7.50 7.45 -15.35
C GLY A 39 8.90 6.81 -15.41
N GLN A 40 9.41 6.38 -14.25
CA GLN A 40 10.76 5.81 -14.15
C GLN A 40 10.80 4.37 -14.69
N ARG A 41 11.11 4.22 -15.98
CA ARG A 41 11.16 2.95 -16.72
C ARG A 41 12.16 1.94 -16.14
N ALA A 42 13.21 2.41 -15.47
CA ALA A 42 14.21 1.54 -14.88
C ALA A 42 13.73 0.82 -13.61
N ALA A 43 12.69 1.31 -12.92
CA ALA A 43 12.34 0.80 -11.58
C ALA A 43 10.84 0.60 -11.36
N MET A 44 9.99 0.89 -12.35
CA MET A 44 8.54 0.83 -12.22
C MET A 44 7.97 -0.15 -13.24
N ALA A 45 7.08 -1.04 -12.77
CA ALA A 45 6.25 -1.83 -13.68
C ALA A 45 5.17 -0.94 -14.31
N THR A 46 4.88 -1.14 -15.59
CA THR A 46 3.67 -0.59 -16.22
C THR A 46 2.49 -1.47 -15.84
N VAL A 47 1.40 -0.86 -15.42
CA VAL A 47 0.20 -1.56 -14.98
C VAL A 47 -1.04 -1.02 -15.66
N SER A 48 -2.04 -1.89 -15.80
CA SER A 48 -3.42 -1.49 -16.07
C SER A 48 -4.24 -1.57 -14.79
N LEU A 49 -5.16 -0.63 -14.63
CA LEU A 49 -6.15 -0.66 -13.57
C LEU A 49 -7.47 -1.19 -14.14
N GLY A 50 -8.18 -1.94 -13.33
CA GLY A 50 -9.48 -2.50 -13.66
C GLY A 50 -10.39 -2.57 -12.44
N GLY A 51 -11.52 -3.23 -12.61
CA GLY A 51 -12.53 -3.43 -11.57
C GLY A 51 -13.90 -2.89 -11.97
N GLY A 52 -14.83 -2.97 -11.04
CA GLY A 52 -16.23 -2.56 -11.19
C GLY A 52 -16.90 -2.53 -9.82
N GLY A 53 -17.87 -1.64 -9.62
CA GLY A 53 -18.46 -1.41 -8.30
C GLY A 53 -17.40 -1.01 -7.27
N SER A 54 -17.35 -1.71 -6.14
CA SER A 54 -16.34 -1.53 -5.08
C SER A 54 -14.99 -2.21 -5.39
N ALA A 55 -14.96 -3.15 -6.32
CA ALA A 55 -13.75 -3.89 -6.64
C ALA A 55 -12.79 -3.05 -7.50
N ARG A 56 -11.49 -3.13 -7.20
CA ARG A 56 -10.40 -2.60 -8.00
C ARG A 56 -9.34 -3.67 -8.19
N SER A 57 -8.71 -3.67 -9.36
CA SER A 57 -7.59 -4.54 -9.68
C SER A 57 -6.46 -3.76 -10.33
N LEU A 58 -5.24 -4.23 -10.11
CA LEU A 58 -4.04 -3.77 -10.79
C LEU A 58 -3.34 -5.00 -11.37
N ARG A 59 -3.02 -4.94 -12.66
CA ARG A 59 -2.33 -6.00 -13.40
C ARG A 59 -1.09 -5.43 -14.06
N GLN A 60 0.06 -6.10 -13.88
CA GLN A 60 1.27 -5.72 -14.61
C GLN A 60 1.12 -6.03 -16.09
N THR A 61 1.38 -5.03 -16.93
CA THR A 61 1.35 -5.11 -18.40
C THR A 61 2.72 -4.90 -19.02
N GLY A 62 3.68 -4.35 -18.27
CA GLY A 62 5.06 -4.20 -18.67
C GLY A 62 6.00 -4.20 -17.48
N THR A 63 7.20 -4.71 -17.67
CA THR A 63 8.26 -4.77 -16.66
C THR A 63 9.32 -3.70 -16.91
N PRO A 64 10.16 -3.38 -15.90
CA PRO A 64 11.43 -2.71 -16.16
C PRO A 64 12.25 -3.48 -17.20
N GLY A 65 13.12 -2.74 -17.89
CA GLY A 65 13.98 -3.30 -18.93
C GLY A 65 14.75 -2.20 -19.65
N PRO A 66 15.58 -2.56 -20.63
CA PRO A 66 16.35 -1.60 -21.40
C PRO A 66 15.43 -0.72 -22.25
N PHE A 67 15.79 0.55 -22.40
CA PHE A 67 15.07 1.49 -23.25
C PHE A 67 16.03 2.52 -23.86
N ASP A 68 15.60 3.15 -24.94
CA ASP A 68 16.34 4.24 -25.56
C ASP A 68 16.12 5.57 -24.83
N SER A 69 17.21 6.29 -24.56
CA SER A 69 17.22 7.67 -24.08
C SER A 69 18.57 8.35 -24.40
N ASP A 70 18.71 9.62 -24.05
CA ASP A 70 19.98 10.36 -24.18
C ASP A 70 21.08 9.81 -23.26
N ASP A 71 20.73 9.04 -22.23
CA ASP A 71 21.67 8.33 -21.37
C ASP A 71 21.90 6.90 -21.92
N PRO A 72 23.10 6.58 -22.44
CA PRO A 72 23.40 5.27 -23.02
C PRO A 72 23.33 4.12 -21.99
N ASP A 73 23.40 4.40 -20.69
CA ASP A 73 23.31 3.37 -19.64
C ASP A 73 21.90 2.79 -19.51
N THR A 74 20.88 3.50 -19.99
CA THR A 74 19.49 3.00 -20.00
C THR A 74 19.30 1.74 -20.86
N ARG A 75 20.17 1.51 -21.85
CA ARG A 75 20.22 0.27 -22.64
C ARG A 75 20.87 -0.90 -21.92
N ARG A 76 21.56 -0.67 -20.80
CA ARG A 76 22.27 -1.68 -20.00
C ARG A 76 21.43 -2.26 -18.87
N ILE A 77 20.21 -1.76 -18.68
CA ILE A 77 19.26 -2.30 -17.70
C ILE A 77 18.94 -3.74 -18.08
N TRP A 78 19.28 -4.67 -17.20
CA TRP A 78 19.11 -6.12 -17.42
C TRP A 78 18.08 -6.76 -16.48
N TRP A 79 17.61 -6.05 -15.47
CA TRP A 79 16.60 -6.55 -14.54
C TRP A 79 15.19 -6.32 -15.08
N THR A 80 14.29 -7.23 -14.72
CA THR A 80 12.91 -7.27 -15.23
C THR A 80 11.86 -7.29 -14.11
N ASP A 81 12.27 -7.20 -12.84
CA ASP A 81 11.34 -7.26 -11.72
C ASP A 81 11.33 -5.93 -10.97
N ALA A 82 10.14 -5.34 -10.85
CA ALA A 82 9.91 -4.14 -10.03
C ALA A 82 9.36 -4.49 -8.63
N GLY A 83 9.04 -5.76 -8.36
CA GLY A 83 8.31 -6.22 -7.19
C GLY A 83 6.79 -6.09 -7.30
N VAL A 84 6.11 -6.23 -6.17
CA VAL A 84 4.64 -6.18 -6.05
C VAL A 84 4.22 -5.13 -5.03
N HIS A 85 3.26 -4.27 -5.36
CA HIS A 85 2.84 -3.18 -4.48
C HIS A 85 1.86 -3.66 -3.40
N GLN A 86 2.38 -4.36 -2.38
CA GLN A 86 1.55 -5.00 -1.36
C GLN A 86 0.66 -4.04 -0.57
N ASN A 87 1.13 -2.81 -0.30
CA ASN A 87 0.47 -1.85 0.59
C ASN A 87 -0.97 -1.50 0.18
N LEU A 88 -1.33 -1.66 -1.10
CA LEU A 88 -2.70 -1.42 -1.58
C LEU A 88 -3.70 -2.37 -0.93
N THR A 89 -3.26 -3.56 -0.52
CA THR A 89 -4.10 -4.60 0.09
C THR A 89 -4.18 -4.49 1.61
N PHE A 90 -3.49 -3.53 2.24
CA PHE A 90 -3.53 -3.34 3.69
C PHE A 90 -4.55 -2.26 4.03
N GLY A 91 -5.62 -2.62 4.73
CA GLY A 91 -6.68 -1.69 5.12
C GLY A 91 -6.17 -0.65 6.12
N VAL A 92 -6.74 0.55 6.10
CA VAL A 92 -6.35 1.64 7.01
C VAL A 92 -6.79 1.32 8.44
N GLN A 93 -5.82 1.04 9.31
CA GLN A 93 -6.02 0.66 10.71
C GLN A 93 -5.35 1.70 11.60
N PRO A 94 -6.02 2.80 12.00
CA PRO A 94 -5.44 3.77 12.92
C PRO A 94 -5.27 3.16 14.32
N ASP A 95 -4.05 3.20 14.85
CA ASP A 95 -3.77 2.90 16.25
C ASP A 95 -4.69 3.76 17.16
N PRO A 96 -5.43 3.15 18.09
CA PRO A 96 -6.43 3.85 18.90
C PRO A 96 -5.94 5.06 19.69
N VAL A 97 -4.64 5.13 19.98
CA VAL A 97 -4.04 6.18 20.82
C VAL A 97 -3.35 7.26 19.98
N SER A 98 -2.49 6.86 19.03
CA SER A 98 -1.65 7.76 18.24
C SER A 98 -2.25 8.14 16.88
N GLY A 99 -3.20 7.34 16.38
CA GLY A 99 -3.74 7.47 15.02
C GLY A 99 -2.74 7.12 13.91
N ALA A 100 -1.59 6.53 14.25
CA ALA A 100 -0.63 5.99 13.29
C ALA A 100 -1.17 4.70 12.63
N HIS A 101 -0.75 4.40 11.41
CA HIS A 101 -1.23 3.20 10.72
C HIS A 101 -0.57 1.93 11.27
N CYS A 102 -1.37 0.91 11.60
CA CYS A 102 -0.93 -0.41 12.00
C CYS A 102 -0.58 -1.27 10.78
N TRP A 103 0.72 -1.35 10.46
CA TRP A 103 1.23 -2.07 9.27
C TRP A 103 1.25 -3.60 9.41
N HIS A 104 1.31 -4.11 10.64
CA HIS A 104 1.42 -5.55 10.89
C HIS A 104 0.02 -6.15 10.93
N GLN A 105 -0.38 -6.84 9.87
CA GLN A 105 -1.71 -7.40 9.71
C GLN A 105 -1.67 -8.92 9.58
N ALA A 106 -2.69 -9.59 10.10
CA ALA A 106 -2.90 -11.01 9.85
C ALA A 106 -3.24 -11.24 8.37
N VAL A 107 -2.60 -12.25 7.78
CA VAL A 107 -2.81 -12.63 6.38
C VAL A 107 -3.00 -14.14 6.24
N ARG A 108 -3.60 -14.57 5.14
CA ARG A 108 -3.65 -15.98 4.73
C ARG A 108 -2.81 -16.17 3.48
N VAL A 109 -1.85 -17.08 3.53
CA VAL A 109 -1.05 -17.47 2.36
C VAL A 109 -1.59 -18.75 1.77
N ARG A 110 -1.75 -18.76 0.45
CA ARG A 110 -2.15 -19.94 -0.33
C ARG A 110 -1.54 -19.93 -1.71
N ARG A 111 -1.59 -21.07 -2.41
CA ARG A 111 -1.19 -21.15 -3.82
C ARG A 111 -2.00 -20.16 -4.67
N ALA A 112 -1.35 -19.65 -5.71
CA ALA A 112 -2.02 -18.81 -6.71
C ALA A 112 -3.03 -19.66 -7.49
N GLU A 113 -4.13 -19.03 -7.90
CA GLU A 113 -5.13 -19.64 -8.79
C GLU A 113 -4.63 -19.66 -10.25
N PRO A 114 -5.22 -20.48 -11.13
CA PRO A 114 -4.77 -20.56 -12.53
C PRO A 114 -4.77 -19.23 -13.30
N GLU A 115 -5.70 -18.33 -12.99
CA GLU A 115 -5.83 -17.02 -13.65
C GLU A 115 -4.96 -15.93 -13.02
N ASP A 116 -4.35 -16.19 -11.86
CA ASP A 116 -3.44 -15.26 -11.21
C ASP A 116 -2.15 -15.11 -12.00
N ARG A 117 -1.62 -13.88 -12.00
CA ARG A 117 -0.26 -13.60 -12.46
C ARG A 117 0.52 -12.89 -11.37
N TYR A 118 1.83 -13.09 -11.41
CA TYR A 118 2.75 -12.34 -10.56
C TYR A 118 2.50 -10.82 -10.69
N GLY A 119 2.43 -10.12 -9.56
CA GLY A 119 2.16 -8.69 -9.52
C GLY A 119 0.70 -8.30 -9.55
N ASP A 120 -0.23 -9.25 -9.70
CA ASP A 120 -1.65 -8.96 -9.58
C ASP A 120 -2.00 -8.50 -8.16
N VAL A 121 -2.84 -7.47 -8.09
CA VAL A 121 -3.38 -6.91 -6.86
C VAL A 121 -4.88 -6.72 -7.03
N HIS A 122 -5.66 -7.17 -6.05
CA HIS A 122 -7.10 -7.01 -6.00
C HIS A 122 -7.51 -6.45 -4.66
N VAL A 123 -8.39 -5.45 -4.67
CA VAL A 123 -8.88 -4.79 -3.46
C VAL A 123 -10.37 -4.47 -3.58
N ASP A 124 -11.05 -4.43 -2.44
CA ASP A 124 -12.45 -4.02 -2.30
C ASP A 124 -12.51 -2.73 -1.47
N LEU A 125 -13.01 -1.67 -2.10
CA LEU A 125 -13.06 -0.33 -1.50
C LEU A 125 -14.09 -0.22 -0.36
N GLU A 126 -15.19 -0.97 -0.42
CA GLU A 126 -16.19 -0.98 0.65
C GLU A 126 -15.65 -1.71 1.86
N ARG A 127 -14.96 -2.84 1.67
CA ARG A 127 -14.25 -3.52 2.76
C ARG A 127 -13.16 -2.64 3.35
N SER A 128 -12.41 -1.92 2.51
CA SER A 128 -11.42 -0.95 2.97
C SER A 128 -12.04 0.11 3.89
N ARG A 129 -13.19 0.67 3.49
CA ARG A 129 -13.92 1.63 4.29
C ARG A 129 -14.46 1.03 5.59
N ALA A 130 -15.06 -0.16 5.53
CA ALA A 130 -15.58 -0.84 6.72
C ALA A 130 -14.48 -1.15 7.75
N VAL A 131 -13.30 -1.59 7.31
CA VAL A 131 -12.14 -1.80 8.20
C VAL A 131 -11.69 -0.47 8.82
N PHE A 132 -11.65 0.60 8.04
CA PHE A 132 -11.32 1.92 8.56
C PHE A 132 -12.31 2.39 9.64
N ASP A 133 -13.61 2.28 9.37
CA ASP A 133 -14.66 2.72 10.31
C ASP A 133 -14.65 1.88 11.61
N GLU A 134 -14.43 0.56 11.51
CA GLU A 134 -14.25 -0.33 12.67
C GLU A 134 -13.10 0.12 13.58
N TRP A 135 -11.95 0.43 12.99
CA TRP A 135 -10.78 0.86 13.76
C TRP A 135 -10.90 2.29 14.26
N LEU A 136 -11.53 3.17 13.49
CA LEU A 136 -11.81 4.55 13.91
C LEU A 136 -12.70 4.57 15.15
N ALA A 137 -13.66 3.65 15.27
CA ALA A 137 -14.52 3.53 16.45
C ALA A 137 -13.75 3.19 17.74
N LEU A 138 -12.56 2.61 17.63
CA LEU A 138 -11.67 2.36 18.78
C LEU A 138 -10.83 3.59 19.15
N ALA A 139 -10.68 4.54 18.22
CA ALA A 139 -9.74 5.64 18.36
C ALA A 139 -10.23 6.74 19.30
N ARG A 140 -9.27 7.38 19.97
CA ARG A 140 -9.52 8.54 20.84
C ARG A 140 -9.83 9.77 19.97
N PRO A 141 -10.99 10.43 20.15
CA PRO A 141 -11.33 11.60 19.35
C PRO A 141 -10.40 12.78 19.68
N ALA A 142 -9.93 13.46 18.65
CA ALA A 142 -9.04 14.61 18.79
C ALA A 142 -9.69 15.78 19.54
N SER A 143 -11.01 15.99 19.42
CA SER A 143 -11.73 17.04 20.15
C SER A 143 -11.65 16.89 21.67
N ARG A 144 -11.52 15.66 22.18
CA ARG A 144 -11.44 15.38 23.61
C ARG A 144 -10.03 15.16 24.11
N HIS A 145 -9.15 14.59 23.29
CA HIS A 145 -7.84 14.10 23.72
C HIS A 145 -6.66 14.88 23.14
N SER A 146 -6.88 15.74 22.13
CA SER A 146 -5.81 16.56 21.60
C SER A 146 -5.46 17.68 22.59
N PRO A 147 -4.17 17.88 22.91
CA PRO A 147 -3.74 18.87 23.89
C PRO A 147 -3.98 20.32 23.43
N ASP A 148 -4.07 20.56 22.12
CA ASP A 148 -4.25 21.88 21.51
C ASP A 148 -5.47 21.93 20.55
N GLY A 149 -6.36 20.93 20.63
CA GLY A 149 -7.57 20.85 19.79
C GLY A 149 -7.28 20.64 18.30
N THR A 150 -6.08 20.17 17.94
CA THR A 150 -5.72 19.85 16.56
C THR A 150 -5.93 18.36 16.25
N ARG A 151 -6.11 18.02 14.97
CA ARG A 151 -6.24 16.62 14.49
C ARG A 151 -5.07 15.75 14.94
N ARG A 152 -3.86 16.33 15.03
CA ARG A 152 -2.62 15.65 15.46
C ARG A 152 -1.61 16.69 15.98
N PRO A 153 -0.71 16.34 16.91
CA PRO A 153 0.30 17.28 17.40
C PRO A 153 1.21 17.85 16.31
N HIS A 154 1.41 19.17 16.31
CA HIS A 154 2.25 19.86 15.31
C HIS A 154 3.75 19.58 15.49
N TRP A 155 4.22 19.30 16.71
CA TRP A 155 5.65 19.06 16.98
C TRP A 155 6.16 17.70 16.45
N LEU A 156 5.27 16.77 16.08
CA LEU A 156 5.69 15.49 15.48
C LEU A 156 6.35 15.72 14.12
N LEU A 157 7.57 15.21 13.95
CA LEU A 157 8.32 15.25 12.69
C LEU A 157 7.61 14.43 11.60
N ARG A 158 7.55 14.98 10.39
CA ARG A 158 6.91 14.34 9.23
C ARG A 158 7.60 14.73 7.93
N PRO A 159 7.79 13.77 7.01
CA PRO A 159 7.99 14.10 5.60
C PRO A 159 6.76 14.86 5.08
N VAL A 160 6.98 15.94 4.33
CA VAL A 160 5.91 16.75 3.73
C VAL A 160 4.89 17.24 4.79
N ARG A 161 5.39 17.98 5.79
CA ARG A 161 4.56 18.57 6.86
C ARG A 161 3.44 19.44 6.23
N PRO A 162 2.15 19.18 6.54
CA PRO A 162 1.05 20.02 6.08
C PRO A 162 1.15 21.47 6.60
N GLU A 163 0.46 22.38 5.93
CA GLU A 163 0.25 23.74 6.45
C GLU A 163 -0.56 23.72 7.75
N ARG A 164 -0.41 24.75 8.59
CA ARG A 164 -0.99 24.79 9.94
C ARG A 164 -2.52 24.64 9.96
N GLU A 165 -3.20 25.08 8.91
CA GLU A 165 -4.66 25.03 8.81
C GLU A 165 -5.19 23.61 8.67
N ALA A 166 -4.45 22.72 7.99
CA ALA A 166 -4.82 21.31 7.84
C ALA A 166 -4.84 20.52 9.16
N TYR A 167 -4.27 21.10 10.23
CA TYR A 167 -4.31 20.53 11.58
C TYR A 167 -5.60 20.87 12.33
N ARG A 168 -6.39 21.85 11.88
CA ARG A 168 -7.63 22.23 12.57
C ARG A 168 -8.72 21.17 12.38
N LEU A 169 -9.47 20.91 13.45
CA LEU A 169 -10.74 20.18 13.36
C LEU A 169 -11.76 21.05 12.62
N ALA A 170 -12.65 20.42 11.84
CA ALA A 170 -13.79 21.11 11.26
C ALA A 170 -14.71 21.63 12.38
N GLU A 171 -15.52 22.65 12.11
CA GLU A 171 -16.43 23.20 13.13
C GLU A 171 -17.42 22.15 13.65
N GLU A 172 -17.86 21.21 12.80
CA GLU A 172 -18.75 20.12 13.22
C GLU A 172 -18.05 19.06 14.08
N GLU A 173 -16.71 19.01 14.09
CA GLU A 173 -15.90 18.03 14.83
C GLU A 173 -15.31 18.59 16.13
N ARG A 174 -15.48 19.90 16.38
CA ARG A 174 -15.02 20.59 17.60
C ARG A 174 -15.97 20.34 18.76
#